data_AF-A0A9D9N245-F1
#
_entry.id   AF-A0A9D9N245-F1
#
_cell.length_a   1.000
_cell.length_b   1.000
_cell.length_c   1.000
_cell.angle_alpha   90.00
_cell.angle_beta   90.00
_cell.angle_gamma   90.00
#
_symmetry.space_group_name_H-M   'P 1'
#
loop_
_entity.id
_entity.type
_entity.pdbx_description
1 polymer ?
#
loop_
_entity_poly.entity_id
_entity_poly.type
_entity_poly.pdbx_seq_one_letter_code
_entity_poly.pdbx_strand_id
1 'polypeptide(L)'
;MFRVGLGWDLHRLVKGRPLVIGGIRIPYAKGEKAHSDGDVLLHAVTDALLGACGMGDIGSFFPPEDQKWKNADSKFLLKTVWEKIRTGGWELENLDCVLILQKPKILPFRDEIIRSISSILEVPVNRVFFKGKTFEGLECVGKGRAVQSFCTALLSNSSTDKGSQEEKIGTARAAETLKKGKQDLSRVLNNRAGILETSGDYSGAEALYGDLMENHDKSTAGYYNYGLFLLNRGKMEASIGIITEGLSFFPEAEDLWELKGLAEIESGKYKTAVSSFSSAIAVNPGKFSLWNNRGVAFFKLEDYENAVSSFKEALNLNKDDYDIWFNLRDAALITGDTETVALCEKEMKRLETE
;
A
#
# COMPACT_ATOMS: atom_id res chain seq x y z
N MET A 1 -4.11 3.48 -20.57
CA MET A 1 -3.51 3.39 -19.20
C MET A 1 -4.32 4.25 -18.26
N PHE A 2 -4.66 3.79 -17.05
CA PHE A 2 -5.29 4.63 -16.01
C PHE A 2 -4.26 5.04 -14.96
N ARG A 3 -4.38 6.26 -14.43
CA ARG A 3 -3.58 6.75 -13.31
C ARG A 3 -4.42 7.56 -12.35
N VAL A 4 -4.06 7.49 -11.07
CA VAL A 4 -4.73 8.26 -10.02
C VAL A 4 -3.74 9.25 -9.42
N GLY A 5 -4.23 10.45 -9.11
CA GLY A 5 -3.50 11.47 -8.39
C GLY A 5 -4.28 11.96 -7.19
N LEU A 6 -3.54 12.42 -6.19
CA LEU A 6 -4.05 13.01 -4.97
C LEU A 6 -3.52 14.44 -4.89
N GLY A 7 -4.41 15.38 -4.58
CA GLY A 7 -4.04 16.75 -4.26
C GLY A 7 -4.59 17.14 -2.89
N TRP A 8 -3.81 17.92 -2.18
CA TRP A 8 -4.17 18.46 -0.87
C TRP A 8 -3.66 19.88 -0.75
N ASP A 9 -4.49 20.76 -0.21
CA ASP A 9 -4.07 22.12 0.11
C ASP A 9 -4.77 22.63 1.38
N LEU A 10 -4.15 23.60 2.06
CA LEU A 10 -4.58 24.19 3.32
C LEU A 10 -4.28 25.69 3.33
N HIS A 11 -5.32 26.50 3.44
CA HIS A 11 -5.20 27.95 3.55
C HIS A 11 -5.71 28.52 4.87
N ARG A 12 -5.01 29.52 5.39
CA ARG A 12 -5.47 30.31 6.53
C ARG A 12 -6.57 31.27 6.11
N LEU A 13 -7.61 31.40 6.93
CA LEU A 13 -8.71 32.34 6.72
C LEU A 13 -8.47 33.67 7.45
N VAL A 14 -8.64 34.79 6.74
CA VAL A 14 -8.49 36.17 7.24
C VAL A 14 -9.72 37.02 6.92
N LYS A 15 -10.01 38.02 7.77
CA LYS A 15 -11.12 38.96 7.53
C LYS A 15 -10.81 39.89 6.36
N GLY A 16 -11.84 40.34 5.66
CA GLY A 16 -11.72 41.36 4.60
C GLY A 16 -11.21 40.85 3.26
N ARG A 17 -11.05 39.52 3.09
CA ARG A 17 -10.83 38.89 1.78
C ARG A 17 -12.06 38.11 1.33
N PRO A 18 -12.35 38.07 0.01
CA PRO A 18 -13.39 37.19 -0.52
C PRO A 18 -13.01 35.73 -0.31
N LEU A 19 -14.00 34.89 0.01
CA LEU A 19 -13.85 33.43 0.00
C LEU A 19 -14.14 32.93 -1.42
N VAL A 20 -13.19 32.26 -2.05
CA VAL A 20 -13.32 31.72 -3.40
C VAL A 20 -13.10 30.23 -3.33
N ILE A 21 -14.10 29.44 -3.71
CA ILE A 21 -14.04 27.97 -3.65
C ILE A 21 -14.50 27.42 -4.99
N GLY A 22 -13.66 26.62 -5.66
CA GLY A 22 -13.99 26.04 -6.95
C GLY A 22 -14.24 27.09 -8.04
N GLY A 23 -13.65 28.27 -7.91
CA GLY A 23 -13.77 29.39 -8.83
C GLY A 23 -15.00 30.27 -8.62
N ILE A 24 -15.78 30.05 -7.55
CA ILE A 24 -16.96 30.88 -7.26
C ILE A 24 -16.80 31.61 -5.93
N ARG A 25 -17.42 32.78 -5.82
CA ARG A 25 -17.37 33.58 -4.59
C ARG A 25 -18.44 33.08 -3.62
N ILE A 26 -18.02 32.68 -2.43
CA ILE A 26 -18.91 32.22 -1.37
C ILE A 26 -19.15 33.38 -0.38
N PRO A 27 -20.41 33.77 -0.11
CA PRO A 27 -20.71 34.81 0.86
C PRO A 27 -20.22 34.46 2.27
N TYR A 28 -19.13 35.10 2.71
CA TYR A 28 -18.57 34.90 4.05
C TYR A 28 -17.69 36.07 4.49
N ALA A 29 -17.55 36.25 5.81
CA ALA A 29 -16.80 37.36 6.40
C ALA A 29 -15.26 37.16 6.37
N LYS A 30 -14.79 35.96 6.02
CA LYS A 30 -13.37 35.63 5.91
C LYS A 30 -13.08 35.00 4.55
N GLY A 31 -11.88 35.22 4.03
CA GLY A 31 -11.37 34.61 2.80
C GLY A 31 -9.95 34.12 2.97
N GLU A 32 -9.37 33.56 1.92
CA GLU A 32 -8.11 32.82 1.99
C GLU A 32 -6.88 33.73 1.92
N LYS A 33 -5.92 33.49 2.83
CA LYS A 33 -4.64 34.17 2.84
C LYS A 33 -3.69 33.43 1.91
N ALA A 34 -3.68 33.81 0.64
CA ALA A 34 -2.75 33.31 -0.37
C ALA A 34 -2.10 34.44 -1.18
N HIS A 35 -1.05 34.07 -1.92
CA HIS A 35 -0.39 34.92 -2.91
C HIS A 35 -1.26 35.09 -4.19
N SER A 36 -2.08 34.08 -4.54
CA SER A 36 -3.11 34.11 -5.58
C SER A 36 -4.47 34.62 -5.03
N ASP A 37 -5.56 34.44 -5.78
CA ASP A 37 -6.94 34.56 -5.28
C ASP A 37 -7.26 33.58 -4.13
N GLY A 38 -6.42 32.55 -3.98
CA GLY A 38 -6.32 31.67 -2.83
C GLY A 38 -7.32 30.55 -2.80
N ASP A 39 -7.81 30.05 -3.93
CA ASP A 39 -8.79 28.96 -3.97
C ASP A 39 -8.16 27.60 -3.65
N VAL A 40 -8.25 27.18 -2.38
CA VAL A 40 -7.69 25.89 -1.90
C VAL A 40 -8.26 24.69 -2.66
N LEU A 41 -9.49 24.78 -3.18
CA LEU A 41 -10.10 23.67 -3.89
C LEU A 41 -9.49 23.51 -5.28
N LEU A 42 -9.36 24.59 -6.03
CA LEU A 42 -8.74 24.54 -7.36
C LEU A 42 -7.26 24.20 -7.30
N HIS A 43 -6.54 24.64 -6.27
CA HIS A 43 -5.16 24.21 -6.03
C HIS A 43 -5.07 22.70 -5.81
N ALA A 44 -5.87 22.14 -4.90
CA ALA A 44 -5.90 20.70 -4.66
C ALA A 44 -6.36 19.91 -5.91
N VAL A 45 -7.27 20.44 -6.72
CA VAL A 45 -7.61 19.83 -8.03
C VAL A 45 -6.41 19.84 -8.97
N THR A 46 -5.69 20.95 -9.05
CA THR A 46 -4.50 21.10 -9.90
C THR A 46 -3.43 20.06 -9.53
N ASP A 47 -3.11 19.91 -8.25
CA ASP A 47 -2.15 18.92 -7.78
C ASP A 47 -2.63 17.48 -8.00
N ALA A 48 -3.93 17.21 -7.82
CA ALA A 48 -4.47 15.88 -8.12
C ALA A 48 -4.29 15.51 -9.60
N LEU A 49 -4.51 16.45 -10.52
CA LEU A 49 -4.34 16.22 -11.96
C LEU A 49 -2.86 16.04 -12.33
N LEU A 50 -1.98 16.92 -11.83
CA LEU A 50 -0.54 16.85 -12.07
C LEU A 50 0.08 15.57 -11.49
N GLY A 51 -0.34 15.19 -10.28
CA GLY A 51 0.07 13.95 -9.63
C GLY A 51 -0.36 12.71 -10.41
N ALA A 52 -1.57 12.71 -10.98
CA ALA A 52 -2.07 11.59 -11.77
C ALA A 52 -1.21 11.35 -13.03
N CYS A 53 -0.76 12.40 -13.71
CA CYS A 53 0.08 12.27 -14.91
C CYS A 53 1.59 12.31 -14.64
N GLY A 54 2.01 12.57 -13.39
CA GLY A 54 3.43 12.65 -12.99
C GLY A 54 4.15 13.90 -13.49
N MET A 55 3.42 15.02 -13.64
CA MET A 55 3.97 16.27 -14.18
C MET A 55 4.50 17.24 -13.11
N GLY A 56 4.56 16.84 -11.84
CA GLY A 56 5.02 17.67 -10.72
C GLY A 56 3.85 18.18 -9.89
N ASP A 57 3.94 19.42 -9.43
CA ASP A 57 2.98 20.10 -8.54
C ASP A 57 2.73 21.55 -8.98
N ILE A 58 1.70 22.19 -8.43
CA ILE A 58 1.32 23.56 -8.77
C ILE A 58 2.44 24.58 -8.54
N GLY A 59 3.26 24.41 -7.50
CA GLY A 59 4.38 25.31 -7.16
C GLY A 59 5.52 25.21 -8.18
N SER A 60 5.74 24.02 -8.74
CA SER A 60 6.68 23.81 -9.85
C SER A 60 6.27 24.55 -11.13
N PHE A 61 4.96 24.72 -11.37
CA PHE A 61 4.43 25.46 -12.52
C PHE A 61 4.30 26.97 -12.26
N PHE A 62 3.99 27.35 -11.03
CA PHE A 62 3.71 28.71 -10.63
C PHE A 62 4.44 29.04 -9.31
N PRO A 63 5.77 29.25 -9.36
CA PRO A 63 6.56 29.50 -8.15
C PRO A 63 6.07 30.76 -7.41
N PRO A 64 5.87 30.69 -6.08
CA PRO A 64 5.32 31.79 -5.29
C PRO A 64 6.24 33.02 -5.20
N GLU A 65 7.54 32.85 -5.48
CA GLU A 65 8.53 33.93 -5.54
C GLU A 65 8.43 34.77 -6.81
N ASP A 66 7.79 34.26 -7.87
CA ASP A 66 7.61 34.98 -9.12
C ASP A 66 6.42 35.95 -9.01
N GLN A 67 6.75 37.25 -9.00
CA GLN A 67 5.80 38.34 -8.87
C GLN A 67 4.71 38.33 -9.96
N LYS A 68 4.96 37.66 -11.10
CA LYS A 68 3.99 37.49 -12.19
C LYS A 68 2.70 36.78 -11.74
N TRP A 69 2.77 35.92 -10.72
CA TRP A 69 1.62 35.12 -10.26
C TRP A 69 0.88 35.75 -9.07
N LYS A 70 1.27 36.95 -8.66
CA LYS A 70 0.62 37.67 -7.57
C LYS A 70 -0.84 38.02 -7.94
N ASN A 71 -1.78 37.57 -7.12
CA ASN A 71 -3.23 37.63 -7.34
C ASN A 71 -3.70 36.94 -8.64
N ALA A 72 -2.99 35.93 -9.12
CA ALA A 72 -3.46 35.12 -10.24
C ALA A 72 -4.81 34.45 -9.91
N ASP A 73 -5.65 34.32 -10.94
CA ASP A 73 -6.93 33.62 -10.87
C ASP A 73 -6.66 32.11 -10.91
N SER A 74 -7.08 31.38 -9.88
CA SER A 74 -6.86 29.93 -9.78
C SER A 74 -7.55 29.15 -10.91
N LYS A 75 -8.61 29.70 -11.53
CA LYS A 75 -9.21 29.12 -12.73
C LYS A 75 -8.24 29.11 -13.90
N PHE A 76 -7.50 30.19 -14.07
CA PHE A 76 -6.51 30.32 -15.13
C PHE A 76 -5.33 29.37 -14.92
N LEU A 77 -4.88 29.22 -13.67
CA LEU A 77 -3.83 28.27 -13.31
C LEU A 77 -4.26 26.83 -13.62
N LEU A 78 -5.44 26.43 -13.15
CA LEU A 78 -6.00 25.10 -13.41
C LEU A 78 -6.19 24.85 -14.91
N LYS A 79 -6.74 25.82 -15.65
CA LYS A 79 -6.93 25.70 -17.11
C LYS A 79 -5.60 25.51 -17.84
N THR A 80 -4.59 26.31 -17.49
CA THR A 80 -3.25 26.25 -18.10
C THR A 80 -2.60 24.88 -17.88
N VAL A 81 -2.69 24.35 -16.65
CA VAL A 81 -2.20 23.00 -16.33
C VAL A 81 -2.98 21.95 -17.10
N TRP A 82 -4.31 22.06 -17.12
CA TRP A 82 -5.17 21.09 -17.77
C TRP A 82 -4.94 21.00 -19.29
N GLU A 83 -4.74 22.13 -19.97
CA GLU A 83 -4.39 22.18 -21.39
C GLU A 83 -3.08 21.42 -21.69
N LYS A 84 -2.06 21.58 -20.82
CA LYS A 84 -0.82 20.82 -20.94
C LYS A 84 -1.01 19.33 -20.70
N ILE A 85 -1.83 18.95 -19.71
CA ILE A 85 -2.16 17.55 -19.41
C ILE A 85 -2.89 16.90 -20.60
N ARG A 86 -3.87 17.60 -21.19
CA ARG A 86 -4.59 17.14 -22.40
C ARG A 86 -3.68 17.03 -23.62
N THR A 87 -2.71 17.94 -23.77
CA THR A 87 -1.70 17.85 -24.84
C THR A 87 -0.85 16.58 -24.69
N GLY A 88 -0.66 16.09 -23.46
CA GLY A 88 -0.03 14.81 -23.17
C GLY A 88 -0.93 13.58 -23.40
N GLY A 89 -2.12 13.73 -23.97
CA GLY A 89 -3.04 12.63 -24.29
C GLY A 89 -3.91 12.15 -23.13
N TRP A 90 -3.92 12.86 -22.00
CA TRP A 90 -4.70 12.47 -20.84
C TRP A 90 -6.14 12.98 -20.91
N GLU A 91 -7.08 12.13 -20.50
CA GLU A 91 -8.50 12.41 -20.33
C GLU A 91 -8.90 12.21 -18.87
N LEU A 92 -9.89 12.99 -18.38
CA LEU A 92 -10.37 12.91 -17.01
C LEU A 92 -11.57 11.98 -16.89
N GLU A 93 -11.41 10.92 -16.12
CA GLU A 93 -12.44 9.90 -15.89
C GLU A 93 -13.26 10.16 -14.63
N ASN A 94 -12.63 10.65 -13.57
CA ASN A 94 -13.32 10.97 -12.33
C ASN A 94 -12.51 11.98 -11.51
N LEU A 95 -13.18 13.00 -10.97
CA LEU A 95 -12.64 13.95 -10.01
C LEU A 95 -13.53 13.97 -8.78
N ASP A 96 -12.99 13.55 -7.63
CA ASP A 96 -13.69 13.60 -6.35
C ASP A 96 -13.03 14.59 -5.40
N CYS A 97 -13.80 15.56 -4.93
CA CYS A 97 -13.31 16.65 -4.11
C CYS A 97 -14.00 16.69 -2.73
N VAL A 98 -13.21 16.86 -1.68
CA VAL A 98 -13.67 17.06 -0.30
C VAL A 98 -13.12 18.37 0.23
N LEU A 99 -14.00 19.34 0.46
CA LEU A 99 -13.66 20.56 1.18
C LEU A 99 -14.04 20.41 2.65
N ILE A 100 -13.10 20.73 3.53
CA ILE A 100 -13.32 20.76 4.97
C ILE A 100 -13.29 22.22 5.43
N LEU A 101 -14.46 22.71 5.85
CA LEU A 101 -14.67 24.09 6.25
C LEU A 101 -15.70 24.17 7.37
N GLN A 102 -15.36 24.83 8.49
CA GLN A 102 -16.28 24.93 9.61
C GLN A 102 -17.50 25.82 9.32
N LYS A 103 -17.27 26.98 8.69
CA LYS A 103 -18.29 27.97 8.27
C LYS A 103 -17.77 28.72 7.05
N PRO A 104 -18.63 29.11 6.08
CA PRO A 104 -20.08 28.90 6.07
C PRO A 104 -20.46 27.47 5.66
N LYS A 105 -21.77 27.15 5.63
CA LYS A 105 -22.24 25.88 5.06
C LYS A 105 -21.98 25.90 3.55
N ILE A 106 -21.15 24.99 3.05
CA ILE A 106 -20.75 24.97 1.63
C ILE A 106 -21.68 24.15 0.74
N LEU A 107 -22.41 23.18 1.30
CA LEU A 107 -23.30 22.29 0.55
C LEU A 107 -24.33 22.99 -0.36
N PRO A 108 -24.93 24.14 0.01
CA PRO A 108 -25.83 24.87 -0.89
C PRO A 108 -25.19 25.33 -2.21
N PHE A 109 -23.86 25.41 -2.28
CA PHE A 109 -23.10 25.87 -3.45
C PHE A 109 -22.55 24.71 -4.30
N ARG A 110 -22.83 23.45 -3.92
CA ARG A 110 -22.25 22.25 -4.55
C ARG A 110 -22.38 22.24 -6.08
N ASP A 111 -23.59 22.43 -6.60
CA ASP A 111 -23.84 22.31 -8.04
C ASP A 111 -23.20 23.44 -8.84
N GLU A 112 -23.03 24.62 -8.23
CA GLU A 112 -22.32 25.74 -8.83
C GLU A 112 -20.81 25.49 -8.87
N ILE A 113 -20.24 24.95 -7.79
CA ILE A 113 -18.83 24.51 -7.72
C ILE A 113 -18.54 23.43 -8.77
N ILE A 114 -19.39 22.40 -8.85
CA ILE A 114 -19.24 21.29 -9.82
C ILE A 114 -19.27 21.85 -11.24
N ARG A 115 -20.23 22.72 -11.57
CA ARG A 115 -20.32 23.34 -12.91
C ARG A 115 -19.12 24.23 -13.23
N SER A 116 -18.63 24.99 -12.26
CA SER A 116 -17.44 25.83 -12.42
C SER A 116 -16.21 24.97 -12.75
N ILE A 117 -15.92 23.92 -11.97
CA ILE A 117 -14.79 23.01 -12.21
C ILE A 117 -14.95 22.27 -13.55
N SER A 118 -16.13 21.71 -13.81
CA SER A 118 -16.47 21.03 -15.07
C SER A 118 -16.27 21.95 -16.28
N SER A 119 -16.62 23.23 -16.17
CA SER A 119 -16.39 24.21 -17.22
C SER A 119 -14.91 24.57 -17.42
N ILE A 120 -14.13 24.66 -16.34
CA ILE A 120 -12.67 24.94 -16.43
C ILE A 120 -11.94 23.77 -17.09
N LEU A 121 -12.34 22.54 -16.75
CA LEU A 121 -11.77 21.31 -17.29
C LEU A 121 -12.40 20.87 -18.62
N GLU A 122 -13.44 21.55 -19.09
CA GLU A 122 -14.16 21.19 -20.32
C GLU A 122 -14.63 19.73 -20.33
N VAL A 123 -15.10 19.22 -19.18
CA VAL A 123 -15.59 17.84 -19.01
C VAL A 123 -17.07 17.81 -18.65
N PRO A 124 -17.79 16.71 -18.92
CA PRO A 124 -19.15 16.53 -18.43
C PRO A 124 -19.27 16.66 -16.90
N VAL A 125 -20.35 17.27 -16.41
CA VAL A 125 -20.58 17.51 -14.96
C VAL A 125 -20.58 16.23 -14.12
N ASN A 126 -20.95 15.09 -14.71
CA ASN A 126 -20.97 13.79 -14.01
C ASN A 126 -19.56 13.22 -13.75
N ARG A 127 -18.51 13.83 -14.30
CA ARG A 127 -17.10 13.49 -14.03
C ARG A 127 -16.57 14.17 -12.77
N VAL A 128 -17.29 15.15 -12.21
CA VAL A 128 -16.85 15.94 -11.07
C VAL A 128 -17.83 15.78 -9.91
N PHE A 129 -17.33 15.38 -8.75
CA PHE A 129 -18.11 15.33 -7.53
C PHE A 129 -17.48 16.20 -6.44
N PHE A 130 -18.33 16.87 -5.66
CA PHE A 130 -17.91 17.75 -4.59
C PHE A 130 -18.65 17.44 -3.30
N LYS A 131 -17.91 17.30 -2.21
CA LYS A 131 -18.42 17.09 -0.86
C LYS A 131 -17.89 18.18 0.08
N GLY A 132 -18.78 18.71 0.91
CA GLY A 132 -18.43 19.59 2.01
C GLY A 132 -18.50 18.86 3.35
N LYS A 133 -17.50 19.04 4.20
CA LYS A 133 -17.47 18.52 5.57
C LYS A 133 -17.10 19.65 6.55
N THR A 134 -17.56 19.52 7.78
CA THR A 134 -17.07 20.31 8.91
C THR A 134 -15.97 19.53 9.62
N PHE A 135 -15.09 20.22 10.35
CA PHE A 135 -14.06 19.58 11.16
C PHE A 135 -14.47 19.50 12.64
N GLU A 136 -15.78 19.51 12.91
CA GLU A 136 -16.41 19.29 14.22
C GLU A 136 -15.84 20.14 15.38
N GLY A 137 -15.39 21.37 15.08
CA GLY A 137 -14.79 22.26 16.09
C GLY A 137 -13.33 21.94 16.46
N LEU A 138 -12.73 20.90 15.88
CA LEU A 138 -11.36 20.46 16.17
C LEU A 138 -10.32 21.34 15.46
N GLU A 139 -9.14 21.47 16.06
CA GLU A 139 -7.93 22.08 15.46
C GLU A 139 -8.11 23.48 14.81
N CYS A 140 -7.37 23.78 13.73
CA CYS A 140 -7.39 25.08 13.07
C CYS A 140 -8.59 25.26 12.14
N VAL A 141 -8.99 24.22 11.41
CA VAL A 141 -10.13 24.24 10.50
C VAL A 141 -11.44 24.30 11.28
N GLY A 142 -11.62 23.46 12.31
CA GLY A 142 -12.81 23.43 13.15
C GLY A 142 -12.97 24.67 14.03
N LYS A 143 -11.86 25.35 14.38
CA LYS A 143 -11.90 26.70 14.98
C LYS A 143 -12.18 27.82 13.97
N GLY A 144 -12.44 27.50 12.69
CA GLY A 144 -12.74 28.46 11.62
C GLY A 144 -11.58 29.42 11.32
N ARG A 145 -10.34 28.95 11.50
CA ARG A 145 -9.10 29.69 11.21
C ARG A 145 -8.44 29.28 9.89
N ALA A 146 -8.85 28.15 9.33
CA ALA A 146 -8.33 27.62 8.08
C ALA A 146 -9.41 26.88 7.29
N VAL A 147 -9.11 26.58 6.04
CA VAL A 147 -9.88 25.75 5.12
C VAL A 147 -8.91 24.78 4.45
N GLN A 148 -9.33 23.53 4.24
CA GLN A 148 -8.52 22.55 3.53
C GLN A 148 -9.35 21.79 2.51
N SER A 149 -8.68 21.32 1.46
CA SER A 149 -9.29 20.51 0.41
C SER A 149 -8.46 19.26 0.15
N PHE A 150 -9.14 18.16 -0.14
CA PHE A 150 -8.57 16.92 -0.64
C PHE A 150 -9.25 16.57 -1.96
N CYS A 151 -8.47 16.26 -2.99
CA CYS A 151 -8.99 15.92 -4.31
C CYS A 151 -8.32 14.65 -4.82
N THR A 152 -9.10 13.75 -5.43
CA THR A 152 -8.56 12.62 -6.20
C THR A 152 -8.99 12.73 -7.65
N ALA A 153 -8.04 12.52 -8.57
CA ALA A 153 -8.30 12.54 -10.00
C ALA A 153 -7.90 11.19 -10.61
N LEU A 154 -8.80 10.57 -11.36
CA LEU A 154 -8.55 9.41 -12.19
C LEU A 154 -8.42 9.90 -13.63
N LEU A 155 -7.25 9.72 -14.23
CA LEU A 155 -6.99 10.03 -15.63
C LEU A 155 -6.82 8.73 -16.43
N SER A 156 -7.28 8.76 -17.68
CA SER A 156 -6.97 7.75 -18.68
C SER A 156 -6.07 8.35 -19.76
N ASN A 157 -5.22 7.54 -20.37
CA ASN A 157 -4.46 7.92 -21.55
C ASN A 157 -4.56 6.82 -22.61
N SER A 158 -5.03 7.23 -23.78
CA SER A 158 -5.29 6.40 -24.96
C SER A 158 -4.04 6.23 -25.83
N SER A 159 -2.94 6.95 -25.54
CA SER A 159 -1.70 6.84 -26.32
C SER A 159 -0.92 5.57 -25.95
N THR A 160 -1.31 4.46 -26.57
CA THR A 160 -0.34 3.43 -27.00
C THR A 160 0.24 3.88 -28.34
N ASP A 161 1.56 4.07 -28.40
CA ASP A 161 2.39 4.26 -29.60
C ASP A 161 2.00 5.35 -30.60
N LYS A 162 2.63 6.54 -30.49
CA LYS A 162 3.24 7.28 -31.62
C LYS A 162 4.46 8.07 -31.11
N GLY A 163 5.63 7.72 -31.61
CA GLY A 163 6.92 8.08 -31.00
C GLY A 163 7.48 9.45 -31.32
N SER A 164 8.61 9.75 -30.68
CA SER A 164 9.67 10.61 -31.21
C SER A 164 11.03 10.14 -30.67
N GLN A 165 11.98 10.12 -31.60
CA GLN A 165 13.36 9.68 -31.54
C GLN A 165 14.16 10.16 -30.31
N GLU A 166 14.89 9.25 -29.67
CA GLU A 166 16.32 9.44 -29.38
C GLU A 166 16.99 8.07 -29.40
N GLU A 167 17.82 7.89 -30.42
CA GLU A 167 18.53 6.65 -30.74
C GLU A 167 19.77 6.52 -29.84
N LYS A 168 20.00 5.29 -29.32
CA LYS A 168 21.26 4.75 -28.75
C LYS A 168 21.47 4.66 -27.22
N ILE A 169 20.41 4.68 -26.39
CA ILE A 169 20.47 4.13 -25.00
C ILE A 169 19.27 3.16 -24.72
N GLY A 170 18.74 2.56 -25.79
CA GLY A 170 17.34 2.09 -25.86
C GLY A 170 17.03 0.65 -25.43
N THR A 171 17.97 -0.18 -24.99
CA THR A 171 17.63 -1.58 -24.63
C THR A 171 17.49 -1.78 -23.12
N ALA A 172 18.41 -1.24 -22.32
CA ALA A 172 18.37 -1.40 -20.86
C ALA A 172 17.23 -0.60 -20.22
N ARG A 173 17.05 0.67 -20.62
CA ARG A 173 16.06 1.58 -20.01
C ARG A 173 14.62 1.24 -20.41
N ALA A 174 14.42 0.72 -21.63
CA ALA A 174 13.12 0.21 -22.09
C ALA A 174 12.77 -1.11 -21.39
N ALA A 175 13.73 -2.03 -21.24
CA ALA A 175 13.54 -3.25 -20.45
C ALA A 175 13.28 -2.93 -18.98
N GLU A 176 13.97 -1.94 -18.40
CA GLU A 176 13.78 -1.48 -17.03
C GLU A 176 12.43 -0.78 -16.82
N THR A 177 11.97 0.03 -17.79
CA THR A 177 10.64 0.67 -17.74
C THR A 177 9.52 -0.35 -17.92
N LEU A 178 9.69 -1.34 -18.80
CA LEU A 178 8.77 -2.46 -18.97
C LEU A 178 8.74 -3.34 -17.71
N LYS A 179 9.91 -3.63 -17.13
CA LYS A 179 10.05 -4.37 -15.86
C LYS A 179 9.37 -3.63 -14.72
N LYS A 180 9.58 -2.31 -14.61
CA LYS A 180 8.93 -1.46 -13.59
C LYS A 180 7.41 -1.40 -13.77
N GLY A 181 6.91 -1.27 -15.00
CA GLY A 181 5.48 -1.30 -15.30
C GLY A 181 4.82 -2.65 -14.99
N LYS A 182 5.52 -3.77 -15.23
CA LYS A 182 5.05 -5.11 -14.85
C LYS A 182 5.10 -5.31 -13.33
N GLN A 183 6.13 -4.82 -12.64
CA GLN A 183 6.23 -4.85 -11.17
C GLN A 183 5.10 -4.07 -10.51
N ASP A 184 4.77 -2.88 -11.03
CA ASP A 184 3.65 -2.06 -10.54
C ASP A 184 2.30 -2.77 -10.73
N LEU A 185 2.13 -3.51 -11.84
CA LEU A 185 0.92 -4.29 -12.11
C LEU A 185 0.80 -5.52 -11.19
N SER A 186 1.89 -6.29 -11.01
CA SER A 186 1.92 -7.43 -10.08
C SER A 186 1.52 -6.99 -8.66
N ARG A 187 2.01 -5.83 -8.20
CA ARG A 187 1.65 -5.28 -6.88
C ARG A 187 0.16 -4.94 -6.79
N VAL A 188 -0.42 -4.32 -7.82
CA VAL A 188 -1.85 -3.96 -7.84
C VAL A 188 -2.74 -5.20 -7.85
N LEU A 189 -2.39 -6.20 -8.66
CA LEU A 189 -3.13 -7.47 -8.72
C LEU A 189 -3.06 -8.23 -7.39
N ASN A 190 -1.87 -8.28 -6.77
CA ASN A 190 -1.68 -8.90 -5.46
C ASN A 190 -2.54 -8.23 -4.38
N ASN A 191 -2.53 -6.89 -4.33
CA ASN A 191 -3.37 -6.15 -3.39
C ASN A 191 -4.87 -6.37 -3.64
N ARG A 192 -5.29 -6.41 -4.91
CA ARG A 192 -6.68 -6.67 -5.28
C ARG A 192 -7.12 -8.07 -4.88
N ALA A 193 -6.27 -9.09 -5.07
CA ALA A 193 -6.55 -10.45 -4.64
C ALA A 193 -6.75 -10.52 -3.11
N GLY A 194 -5.91 -9.83 -2.32
CA GLY A 194 -6.11 -9.72 -0.87
C GLY A 194 -7.40 -8.99 -0.45
N ILE A 195 -7.82 -7.97 -1.20
CA ILE A 195 -9.13 -7.32 -0.98
C ILE A 195 -10.28 -8.29 -1.26
N LEU A 196 -10.18 -9.09 -2.33
CA LEU A 196 -11.19 -10.09 -2.64
C LEU A 196 -11.27 -11.16 -1.55
N GLU A 197 -10.13 -11.64 -1.05
CA GLU A 197 -10.08 -12.57 0.08
C GLU A 197 -10.77 -12.00 1.33
N THR A 198 -10.41 -10.77 1.74
CA THR A 198 -11.02 -10.12 2.91
C THR A 198 -12.51 -9.82 2.72
N SER A 199 -12.96 -9.63 1.47
CA SER A 199 -14.38 -9.48 1.13
C SER A 199 -15.15 -10.80 1.05
N GLY A 200 -14.47 -11.94 1.15
CA GLY A 200 -15.05 -13.28 1.04
C GLY A 200 -15.22 -13.82 -0.39
N ASP A 201 -14.81 -13.07 -1.42
CA ASP A 201 -14.77 -13.53 -2.80
C ASP A 201 -13.49 -14.35 -3.07
N TYR A 202 -13.47 -15.57 -2.52
CA TYR A 202 -12.33 -16.47 -2.66
C TYR A 202 -12.12 -16.93 -4.11
N SER A 203 -13.20 -17.05 -4.89
CA SER A 203 -13.11 -17.41 -6.31
C SER A 203 -12.39 -16.33 -7.13
N GLY A 204 -12.74 -15.06 -6.92
CA GLY A 204 -12.09 -13.94 -7.57
C GLY A 204 -10.64 -13.77 -7.12
N ALA A 205 -10.37 -13.99 -5.82
CA ALA A 205 -9.00 -13.98 -5.30
C ALA A 205 -8.12 -15.05 -5.95
N GLU A 206 -8.60 -16.30 -6.01
CA GLU A 206 -7.87 -17.42 -6.63
C GLU A 206 -7.60 -17.17 -8.12
N ALA A 207 -8.58 -16.65 -8.86
CA ALA A 207 -8.41 -16.31 -10.28
C ALA A 207 -7.34 -15.22 -10.50
N LEU A 208 -7.32 -14.18 -9.64
CA LEU A 208 -6.31 -13.12 -9.74
C LEU A 208 -4.91 -13.60 -9.35
N TYR A 209 -4.80 -14.45 -8.33
CA TYR A 209 -3.52 -15.04 -7.97
C TYR A 209 -2.97 -15.97 -9.07
N GLY A 210 -3.84 -16.78 -9.69
CA GLY A 210 -3.48 -17.60 -10.84
C GLY A 210 -2.97 -16.77 -12.02
N ASP A 211 -3.72 -15.73 -12.40
CA ASP A 211 -3.30 -14.80 -13.47
C ASP A 211 -1.94 -14.15 -13.15
N LEU A 212 -1.71 -13.78 -11.89
CA LEU A 212 -0.44 -13.19 -11.43
C LEU A 212 0.75 -14.12 -11.70
N MET A 213 0.60 -15.43 -11.48
CA MET A 213 1.67 -16.42 -11.69
C MET A 213 1.90 -16.74 -13.16
N GLU A 214 0.84 -16.77 -13.97
CA GLU A 214 0.92 -17.14 -15.38
C GLU A 214 1.38 -15.99 -16.28
N ASN A 215 0.89 -14.77 -16.04
CA ASN A 215 0.94 -13.68 -17.02
C ASN A 215 1.75 -12.45 -16.58
N HIS A 216 2.17 -12.35 -15.32
CA HIS A 216 2.79 -11.14 -14.76
C HIS A 216 4.17 -11.40 -14.15
N ASP A 217 4.83 -10.33 -13.65
CA ASP A 217 6.19 -10.44 -13.12
C ASP A 217 6.21 -11.28 -11.85
N LYS A 218 7.01 -12.35 -11.89
CA LYS A 218 7.24 -13.27 -10.79
C LYS A 218 7.90 -12.52 -9.64
N SER A 219 7.35 -12.63 -8.45
CA SER A 219 7.89 -11.96 -7.26
C SER A 219 7.69 -12.81 -6.02
N THR A 220 8.62 -12.71 -5.08
CA THR A 220 8.53 -13.38 -3.78
C THR A 220 7.21 -13.10 -3.09
N ALA A 221 6.77 -11.84 -3.07
CA ALA A 221 5.51 -11.43 -2.44
C ALA A 221 4.27 -12.03 -3.12
N GLY A 222 4.29 -12.20 -4.44
CA GLY A 222 3.20 -12.84 -5.18
C GLY A 222 3.07 -14.32 -4.82
N TYR A 223 4.18 -15.06 -4.86
CA TYR A 223 4.20 -16.48 -4.50
C TYR A 223 3.87 -16.70 -3.01
N TYR A 224 4.36 -15.84 -2.13
CA TYR A 224 4.06 -15.89 -0.70
C TYR A 224 2.57 -15.69 -0.46
N ASN A 225 1.98 -14.62 -1.00
CA ASN A 225 0.57 -14.31 -0.78
C ASN A 225 -0.35 -15.37 -1.40
N TYR A 226 -0.02 -15.89 -2.58
CA TYR A 226 -0.83 -16.96 -3.18
C TYR A 226 -0.72 -18.27 -2.39
N GLY A 227 0.49 -18.65 -1.98
CA GLY A 227 0.72 -19.79 -1.10
C GLY A 227 -0.05 -19.68 0.21
N LEU A 228 -0.01 -18.51 0.85
CA LEU A 228 -0.71 -18.24 2.10
C LEU A 228 -2.23 -18.29 1.93
N PHE A 229 -2.75 -17.68 0.86
CA PHE A 229 -4.16 -17.75 0.48
C PHE A 229 -4.62 -19.22 0.36
N LEU A 230 -3.88 -20.06 -0.37
CA LEU A 230 -4.21 -21.47 -0.53
C LEU A 230 -4.17 -22.24 0.81
N LEU A 231 -3.18 -21.93 1.66
CA LEU A 231 -3.03 -22.54 2.98
C LEU A 231 -4.21 -22.20 3.90
N ASN A 232 -4.63 -20.93 3.94
CA ASN A 232 -5.80 -20.47 4.69
C ASN A 232 -7.11 -21.14 4.24
N ARG A 233 -7.15 -21.66 3.01
CA ARG A 233 -8.28 -22.41 2.46
C ARG A 233 -8.18 -23.93 2.67
N GLY A 234 -7.16 -24.39 3.39
CA GLY A 234 -6.89 -25.82 3.62
C GLY A 234 -6.38 -26.55 2.37
N LYS A 235 -5.94 -25.83 1.33
CA LYS A 235 -5.36 -26.41 0.10
C LYS A 235 -3.85 -26.55 0.25
N MET A 236 -3.38 -27.30 1.26
CA MET A 236 -1.95 -27.38 1.61
C MET A 236 -1.07 -27.84 0.44
N GLU A 237 -1.48 -28.89 -0.29
CA GLU A 237 -0.69 -29.41 -1.42
C GLU A 237 -0.52 -28.40 -2.56
N ALA A 238 -1.58 -27.65 -2.87
CA ALA A 238 -1.52 -26.60 -3.88
C ALA A 238 -0.61 -25.45 -3.42
N SER A 239 -0.71 -25.06 -2.14
CA SER A 239 0.17 -24.07 -1.52
C SER A 239 1.65 -24.47 -1.65
N ILE A 240 1.99 -25.70 -1.25
CA ILE A 240 3.37 -26.23 -1.37
C ILE A 240 3.84 -26.20 -2.82
N GLY A 241 2.97 -26.53 -3.78
CA GLY A 241 3.28 -26.47 -5.22
C GLY A 241 3.65 -25.06 -5.68
N ILE A 242 2.80 -24.07 -5.39
CA ILE A 242 3.03 -22.67 -5.75
C ILE A 242 4.31 -22.14 -5.09
N ILE A 243 4.51 -22.41 -3.81
CA ILE A 243 5.70 -21.93 -3.09
C ILE A 243 6.97 -22.59 -3.62
N THR A 244 6.93 -23.89 -3.96
CA THR A 244 8.06 -24.61 -4.56
C THR A 244 8.42 -24.03 -5.93
N GLU A 245 7.42 -23.67 -6.73
CA GLU A 245 7.65 -22.93 -7.97
C GLU A 245 8.34 -21.59 -7.69
N GLY A 246 7.83 -20.81 -6.73
CA GLY A 246 8.43 -19.52 -6.34
C GLY A 246 9.89 -19.65 -5.91
N LEU A 247 10.22 -20.67 -5.12
CA LEU A 247 11.58 -20.96 -4.67
C LEU A 247 12.54 -21.36 -5.79
N SER A 248 12.02 -21.88 -6.93
CA SER A 248 12.86 -22.13 -8.11
C SER A 248 13.38 -20.83 -8.75
N PHE A 249 12.67 -19.72 -8.55
CA PHE A 249 13.08 -18.38 -8.99
C PHE A 249 13.80 -17.60 -7.88
N PHE A 250 13.39 -17.79 -6.63
CA PHE A 250 13.87 -17.04 -5.46
C PHE A 250 14.39 -17.98 -4.37
N PRO A 251 15.52 -18.68 -4.59
CA PRO A 251 16.03 -19.68 -3.64
C PRO A 251 16.49 -19.08 -2.30
N GLU A 252 16.80 -17.78 -2.26
CA GLU A 252 17.19 -17.05 -1.04
C GLU A 252 16.00 -16.37 -0.34
N ALA A 253 14.76 -16.65 -0.76
CA ALA A 253 13.57 -16.10 -0.10
C ALA A 253 13.23 -16.88 1.18
N GLU A 254 13.69 -16.39 2.32
CA GLU A 254 13.42 -16.99 3.63
C GLU A 254 11.93 -17.19 3.91
N ASP A 255 11.11 -16.15 3.72
CA ASP A 255 9.67 -16.21 4.00
C ASP A 255 8.95 -17.29 3.17
N LEU A 256 9.44 -17.60 1.97
CA LEU A 256 8.89 -18.69 1.16
C LEU A 256 9.28 -20.06 1.72
N TRP A 257 10.52 -20.23 2.17
CA TRP A 257 10.94 -21.47 2.84
C TRP A 257 10.19 -21.68 4.16
N GLU A 258 9.98 -20.63 4.95
CA GLU A 258 9.19 -20.68 6.18
C GLU A 258 7.74 -21.09 5.88
N LEU A 259 7.07 -20.39 4.96
CA LEU A 259 5.68 -20.68 4.60
C LEU A 259 5.51 -22.10 4.05
N LYS A 260 6.48 -22.58 3.25
CA LYS A 260 6.50 -23.96 2.77
C LYS A 260 6.60 -24.95 3.93
N GLY A 261 7.51 -24.73 4.87
CA GLY A 261 7.68 -25.58 6.05
C GLY A 261 6.42 -25.63 6.92
N LEU A 262 5.74 -24.50 7.09
CA LEU A 262 4.45 -24.42 7.79
C LEU A 262 3.36 -25.24 7.06
N ALA A 263 3.23 -25.05 5.74
CA ALA A 263 2.27 -25.83 4.95
C ALA A 263 2.58 -27.35 4.98
N GLU A 264 3.86 -27.72 5.04
CA GLU A 264 4.30 -29.11 5.16
C GLU A 264 3.99 -29.71 6.54
N ILE A 265 4.12 -28.94 7.63
CA ILE A 265 3.66 -29.36 8.97
C ILE A 265 2.16 -29.64 8.96
N GLU A 266 1.35 -28.71 8.42
CA GLU A 266 -0.11 -28.86 8.34
C GLU A 266 -0.52 -30.07 7.46
N SER A 267 0.25 -30.37 6.41
CA SER A 267 0.09 -31.59 5.60
C SER A 267 0.63 -32.88 6.26
N GLY A 268 1.23 -32.81 7.46
CA GLY A 268 1.87 -33.94 8.13
C GLY A 268 3.19 -34.42 7.51
N LYS A 269 3.79 -33.62 6.62
CA LYS A 269 5.05 -33.92 5.91
C LYS A 269 6.26 -33.43 6.68
N TYR A 270 6.42 -33.88 7.91
CA TYR A 270 7.41 -33.34 8.84
C TYR A 270 8.86 -33.45 8.34
N LYS A 271 9.21 -34.54 7.63
CA LYS A 271 10.56 -34.72 7.07
C LYS A 271 10.93 -33.65 6.03
N THR A 272 9.99 -33.25 5.17
CA THR A 272 10.25 -32.19 4.20
C THR A 272 10.18 -30.81 4.87
N ALA A 273 9.31 -30.63 5.86
CA ALA A 273 9.28 -29.42 6.68
C ALA A 273 10.64 -29.13 7.35
N VAL A 274 11.30 -30.15 7.92
CA VAL A 274 12.66 -30.02 8.47
C VAL A 274 13.65 -29.48 7.43
N SER A 275 13.61 -30.01 6.20
CA SER A 275 14.45 -29.54 5.11
C SER A 275 14.13 -28.08 4.73
N SER A 276 12.85 -27.73 4.63
CA SER A 276 12.41 -26.37 4.31
C SER A 276 12.84 -25.36 5.37
N PHE A 277 12.65 -25.65 6.67
CA PHE A 277 13.14 -24.77 7.73
C PHE A 277 14.66 -24.72 7.81
N SER A 278 15.36 -25.80 7.49
CA SER A 278 16.84 -25.77 7.42
C SER A 278 17.33 -24.85 6.31
N SER A 279 16.67 -24.83 5.15
CA SER A 279 16.93 -23.86 4.09
C SER A 279 16.61 -22.43 4.55
N ALA A 280 15.48 -22.20 5.24
CA ALA A 280 15.13 -20.89 5.80
C ALA A 280 16.19 -20.38 6.78
N ILE A 281 16.66 -21.25 7.69
CA ILE A 281 17.70 -20.94 8.69
C ILE A 281 19.05 -20.65 8.03
N ALA A 282 19.39 -21.33 6.93
CA ALA A 282 20.61 -21.05 6.19
C ALA A 282 20.62 -19.63 5.59
N VAL A 283 19.44 -19.08 5.27
CA VAL A 283 19.29 -17.69 4.81
C VAL A 283 19.25 -16.71 5.99
N ASN A 284 18.44 -17.00 7.02
CA ASN A 284 18.25 -16.13 8.18
C ASN A 284 18.37 -16.91 9.50
N PRO A 285 19.60 -17.12 10.00
CA PRO A 285 19.80 -17.90 11.23
C PRO A 285 19.31 -17.18 12.49
N GLY A 286 19.04 -15.87 12.44
CA GLY A 286 18.65 -15.06 13.60
C GLY A 286 17.15 -15.08 13.93
N LYS A 287 16.32 -15.72 13.12
CA LYS A 287 14.86 -15.76 13.33
C LYS A 287 14.49 -16.99 14.16
N PHE A 288 14.19 -16.77 15.43
CA PHE A 288 13.91 -17.83 16.41
C PHE A 288 12.71 -18.72 16.03
N SER A 289 11.69 -18.17 15.34
CA SER A 289 10.51 -18.94 14.90
C SER A 289 10.89 -20.11 13.99
N LEU A 290 11.91 -19.95 13.14
CA LEU A 290 12.37 -21.00 12.23
C LEU A 290 12.97 -22.18 12.99
N TRP A 291 13.77 -21.90 14.03
CA TRP A 291 14.37 -22.91 14.90
C TRP A 291 13.29 -23.64 15.71
N ASN A 292 12.33 -22.90 16.27
CA ASN A 292 11.19 -23.49 16.98
C ASN A 292 10.36 -24.40 16.05
N ASN A 293 9.97 -23.92 14.87
CA ASN A 293 9.16 -24.70 13.94
C ASN A 293 9.90 -25.94 13.41
N ARG A 294 11.22 -25.84 13.20
CA ARG A 294 12.04 -27.02 12.87
C ARG A 294 12.09 -28.01 14.03
N GLY A 295 12.20 -27.53 15.28
CA GLY A 295 12.12 -28.36 16.48
C GLY A 295 10.79 -29.09 16.59
N VAL A 296 9.67 -28.41 16.32
CA VAL A 296 8.33 -29.03 16.26
C VAL A 296 8.29 -30.12 15.18
N ALA A 297 8.83 -29.87 13.99
CA ALA A 297 8.88 -30.87 12.93
C ALA A 297 9.72 -32.11 13.32
N PHE A 298 10.88 -31.93 13.97
CA PHE A 298 11.67 -33.04 14.51
C PHE A 298 10.94 -33.81 15.61
N PHE A 299 10.26 -33.11 16.52
CA PHE A 299 9.47 -33.72 17.59
C PHE A 299 8.37 -34.62 17.01
N LYS A 300 7.69 -34.18 15.94
CA LYS A 300 6.68 -34.98 15.23
C LYS A 300 7.25 -36.17 14.46
N LEU A 301 8.55 -36.16 14.18
CA LEU A 301 9.29 -37.30 13.61
C LEU A 301 9.86 -38.24 14.68
N GLU A 302 9.63 -37.94 15.97
CA GLU A 302 10.22 -38.66 17.11
C GLU A 302 11.76 -38.56 17.17
N ASP A 303 12.34 -37.57 16.49
CA ASP A 303 13.77 -37.23 16.57
C ASP A 303 13.99 -36.18 17.66
N TYR A 304 13.85 -36.64 18.91
CA TYR A 304 13.78 -35.75 20.07
C TYR A 304 15.12 -35.06 20.36
N GLU A 305 16.25 -35.68 20.04
CA GLU A 305 17.58 -35.09 20.19
C GLU A 305 17.76 -33.85 19.31
N ASN A 306 17.37 -33.93 18.02
CA ASN A 306 17.43 -32.78 17.11
C ASN A 306 16.34 -31.74 17.41
N ALA A 307 15.19 -32.17 17.97
CA ALA A 307 14.17 -31.26 18.47
C ALA A 307 14.70 -30.40 19.62
N VAL A 308 15.28 -31.03 20.65
CA VAL A 308 15.91 -30.36 21.80
C VAL A 308 16.98 -29.37 21.32
N SER A 309 17.86 -29.79 20.41
CA SER A 309 18.88 -28.92 19.83
C SER A 309 18.28 -27.69 19.15
N SER A 310 17.23 -27.87 18.34
CA SER A 310 16.58 -26.76 17.64
C SER A 310 15.86 -25.80 18.61
N PHE A 311 15.19 -26.31 19.65
CA PHE A 311 14.54 -25.45 20.65
C PHE A 311 15.55 -24.67 21.50
N LYS A 312 16.69 -25.27 21.84
CA LYS A 312 17.78 -24.56 22.54
C LYS A 312 18.32 -23.39 21.71
N GLU A 313 18.50 -23.57 20.41
CA GLU A 313 18.89 -22.46 19.52
C GLU A 313 17.81 -21.38 19.40
N ALA A 314 16.53 -21.78 19.35
CA ALA A 314 15.43 -20.81 19.37
C ALA A 314 15.44 -19.97 20.66
N LEU A 315 15.68 -20.59 21.83
CA LEU A 315 15.79 -19.90 23.12
C LEU A 315 17.07 -19.06 23.26
N ASN A 316 18.17 -19.45 22.61
CA ASN A 316 19.36 -18.60 22.54
C ASN A 316 19.05 -17.25 21.89
N LEU A 317 18.15 -17.24 20.91
CA LEU A 317 17.70 -16.04 20.19
C LEU A 317 16.58 -15.29 20.90
N ASN A 318 15.64 -16.00 21.53
CA ASN A 318 14.54 -15.40 22.30
C ASN A 318 14.25 -16.21 23.57
N LYS A 319 14.69 -15.69 24.72
CA LYS A 319 14.61 -16.39 26.02
C LYS A 319 13.26 -16.25 26.71
N ASP A 320 12.42 -15.32 26.26
CA ASP A 320 11.18 -14.95 26.93
C ASP A 320 9.93 -15.55 26.26
N ASP A 321 10.13 -16.53 25.37
CA ASP A 321 9.04 -17.23 24.71
C ASP A 321 8.65 -18.50 25.48
N TYR A 322 7.48 -18.44 26.13
CA TYR A 322 6.96 -19.52 26.96
C TYR A 322 6.72 -20.81 26.16
N ASP A 323 6.23 -20.71 24.92
CA ASP A 323 5.86 -21.88 24.12
C ASP A 323 7.11 -22.69 23.72
N ILE A 324 8.24 -22.02 23.49
CA ILE A 324 9.50 -22.69 23.17
C ILE A 324 10.05 -23.42 24.40
N TRP A 325 9.96 -22.84 25.60
CA TRP A 325 10.31 -23.52 26.84
C TRP A 325 9.43 -24.75 27.09
N PHE A 326 8.12 -24.62 26.84
CA PHE A 326 7.17 -25.74 26.92
C PHE A 326 7.57 -26.87 25.95
N ASN A 327 7.85 -26.53 24.70
CA ASN A 327 8.27 -27.50 23.67
C ASN A 327 9.60 -28.18 24.03
N LEU A 328 10.58 -27.42 24.54
CA LEU A 328 11.87 -27.96 24.99
C LEU A 328 11.69 -28.92 26.16
N ARG A 329 10.84 -28.57 27.14
CA ARG A 329 10.54 -29.43 28.29
C ARG A 329 9.96 -30.76 27.85
N ASP A 330 8.97 -30.74 26.96
CA ASP A 330 8.30 -31.95 26.49
C ASP A 330 9.28 -32.87 25.73
N ALA A 331 10.16 -32.29 24.90
CA ALA A 331 11.21 -33.07 24.24
C ALA A 331 12.24 -33.65 25.22
N ALA A 332 12.66 -32.86 26.22
CA ALA A 332 13.62 -33.28 27.24
C ALA A 332 13.08 -34.36 28.19
N LEU A 333 11.77 -34.35 28.47
CA LEU A 333 11.11 -35.41 29.23
C LEU A 333 11.21 -36.77 28.52
N ILE A 334 11.09 -36.78 27.19
CA ILE A 334 11.15 -38.00 26.40
C ILE A 334 12.58 -38.54 26.29
N THR A 335 13.57 -37.65 26.13
CA THR A 335 14.99 -38.06 26.08
C THR A 335 15.59 -38.39 27.45
N GLY A 336 14.89 -38.04 28.55
CA GLY A 336 15.37 -38.24 29.92
C GLY A 336 16.40 -37.20 30.38
N ASP A 337 16.51 -36.05 29.71
CA ASP A 337 17.38 -34.95 30.09
C ASP A 337 16.78 -34.15 31.27
N THR A 338 16.92 -34.71 32.48
CA THR A 338 16.37 -34.14 33.71
C THR A 338 16.91 -32.75 34.06
N GLU A 339 18.13 -32.41 33.63
CA GLU A 339 18.73 -31.09 33.86
C GLU A 339 18.02 -30.04 33.00
N THR A 340 17.82 -30.33 31.72
CA THR A 340 17.06 -29.45 30.82
C THR A 340 15.61 -29.30 31.28
N VAL A 341 14.95 -30.37 31.76
CA VAL A 341 13.58 -30.29 32.30
C VAL A 341 13.49 -29.32 33.48
N ALA A 342 14.37 -29.46 34.48
CA ALA A 342 14.38 -28.59 35.66
C ALA A 342 14.65 -27.12 35.29
N LEU A 343 15.52 -26.88 34.29
CA LEU A 343 15.74 -25.54 33.74
C LEU A 343 14.46 -24.97 33.12
N CYS A 344 13.76 -25.74 32.29
CA CYS A 344 12.52 -25.29 31.64
C CYS A 344 11.45 -24.94 32.67
N GLU A 345 11.21 -25.79 33.67
CA GLU A 345 10.21 -25.53 34.71
C GLU A 345 10.49 -24.23 35.48
N LYS A 346 11.77 -23.96 35.77
CA LYS A 346 12.20 -22.72 36.43
C LYS A 346 11.92 -21.49 35.58
N GLU A 347 12.31 -21.51 34.30
CA GLU A 347 12.15 -20.36 33.40
C GLU A 347 10.67 -20.13 33.01
N MET A 348 9.90 -21.19 32.78
CA MET A 348 8.45 -21.08 32.56
C MET A 348 7.75 -20.44 33.75
N LYS A 349 8.09 -20.86 34.98
CA LYS A 349 7.53 -20.25 36.20
C LYS A 349 7.94 -18.79 36.35
N ARG A 350 9.16 -18.41 35.94
CA ARG A 350 9.60 -17.01 35.91
C ARG A 350 8.68 -16.19 34.98
N LEU A 351 8.44 -16.68 33.76
CA LEU A 351 7.62 -16.02 32.75
C LEU A 351 6.14 -15.91 33.13
N GLU A 352 5.59 -16.84 33.93
CA GLU A 352 4.21 -16.74 34.44
C GLU A 352 4.04 -15.63 35.51
N THR A 353 5.14 -15.17 36.12
CA THR A 353 5.12 -14.22 37.25
C THR A 353 5.50 -12.79 36.88
N GLU A 354 5.94 -12.56 35.65
CA GLU A 354 6.25 -11.24 35.06
C GLU A 354 5.06 -10.73 34.23
#